data_AF-A0A7L1LEZ2-F1
#
_entry.id   AF-A0A7L1LEZ2-F1
#
_cell.length_a   1.000
_cell.length_b   1.000
_cell.length_c   1.000
_cell.angle_alpha   90.00
_cell.angle_beta   90.00
_cell.angle_gamma   90.00
#
_symmetry.space_group_name_H-M   'P 1'
#
loop_
_entity.id
_entity.type
_entity.pdbx_description
1 polymer ?
#
loop_
_entity_poly.entity_id
_entity_poly.type
_entity_poly.pdbx_seq_one_letter_code
_entity_poly.pdbx_strand_id
1 'polypeptide(L)' 'ALFAGSRLLKGYRGGHVVIRFALGGCTNRPFFRIVAAHSRRARDGKYLEQLGCLDPLPNAHGERVAGLNLERLR' A
#
# COMPACT_ATOMS: atom_id res chain seq x y z
N ALA A 1 -1.02 -31.61 8.32
CA ALA A 1 -1.59 -30.26 8.19
C ALA A 1 -0.73 -29.49 7.18
N LEU A 2 -1.31 -29.13 6.03
CA LEU A 2 -0.59 -28.52 4.92
C LEU A 2 0.01 -27.19 5.35
N PHE A 3 1.34 -27.10 5.28
CA PHE A 3 2.07 -25.84 5.30
C PHE A 3 1.51 -24.94 4.20
N ALA A 4 0.64 -24.01 4.58
CA ALA A 4 0.16 -22.95 3.70
C ALA A 4 1.34 -21.99 3.47
N GLY A 5 2.26 -22.42 2.59
CA GLY A 5 3.32 -21.58 2.06
C GLY A 5 2.69 -20.26 1.63
N SER A 6 3.07 -19.20 2.33
CA SER A 6 2.45 -17.91 2.15
C SER A 6 2.47 -17.54 0.65
N ARG A 7 1.28 -17.37 0.07
CA ARG A 7 1.11 -16.90 -1.33
C ARG A 7 1.58 -15.44 -1.51
N LEU A 8 2.43 -14.95 -0.60
CA LEU A 8 3.14 -13.67 -0.61
C LEU A 8 4.07 -13.56 -1.83
N LEU A 9 4.50 -14.69 -2.38
CA LEU A 9 5.27 -14.75 -3.60
C LEU A 9 4.54 -15.66 -4.59
N LYS A 10 3.42 -15.17 -5.17
CA LYS A 10 2.97 -15.75 -6.45
C LYS A 10 4.18 -15.63 -7.39
N GLY A 11 4.57 -16.70 -8.07
CA GLY A 11 5.80 -16.80 -8.88
C GLY A 11 5.75 -15.88 -10.10
N TYR A 12 5.80 -14.59 -9.87
CA TYR A 12 5.84 -13.57 -10.89
C TYR A 12 7.24 -13.65 -11.54
N ARG A 13 7.37 -14.03 -12.83
CA ARG A 13 8.65 -13.96 -13.59
C ARG A 13 9.05 -12.53 -14.05
N GLY A 14 10.14 -11.96 -13.52
CA GLY A 14 10.64 -10.61 -13.89
C GLY A 14 9.85 -9.43 -13.32
N GLY A 15 10.32 -8.79 -12.25
CA GLY A 15 9.69 -7.62 -11.64
C GLY A 15 10.51 -7.08 -10.48
N HIS A 16 10.06 -5.98 -9.87
CA HIS A 16 10.77 -5.30 -8.79
C HIS A 16 9.78 -4.83 -7.72
N VAL A 17 10.31 -4.52 -6.54
CA VAL A 17 9.55 -3.89 -5.46
C VAL A 17 9.43 -2.41 -5.77
N VAL A 18 8.21 -1.88 -5.63
CA VAL A 18 7.91 -0.46 -5.76
C VAL A 18 7.18 0.02 -4.53
N ILE A 19 7.44 1.27 -4.16
CA ILE A 19 6.60 2.00 -3.21
C ILE A 19 5.50 2.67 -4.03
N ARG A 20 4.24 2.37 -3.71
CA ARG A 20 3.08 2.86 -4.47
C ARG A 20 1.88 3.13 -3.58
N PHE A 21 0.91 3.88 -4.10
CA PHE A 21 -0.37 4.06 -3.45
C PHE A 21 -1.32 2.90 -3.74
N ALA A 22 -1.90 2.31 -2.70
CA ALA A 22 -3.07 1.44 -2.77
C ALA A 22 -4.31 2.26 -2.42
N LEU A 23 -5.31 2.25 -3.30
CA LEU A 23 -6.57 2.94 -3.08
C LEU A 23 -7.41 2.15 -2.06
N GLY A 24 -8.03 2.89 -1.15
CA GLY A 24 -9.06 2.43 -0.25
C GLY A 24 -10.11 3.52 -0.05
N GLY A 25 -11.00 3.30 0.91
CA GLY A 25 -12.14 4.16 1.16
C GLY A 25 -13.37 3.76 0.33
N CYS A 26 -14.27 4.72 0.16
CA CYS A 26 -15.56 4.52 -0.50
C CYS A 26 -15.71 5.48 -1.68
N THR A 27 -16.76 5.30 -2.48
CA THR A 27 -17.13 6.28 -3.51
C THR A 27 -17.21 7.68 -2.91
N ASN A 28 -16.58 8.66 -3.57
CA ASN A 28 -16.45 10.05 -3.10
C ASN A 28 -15.67 10.26 -1.79
N ARG A 29 -15.06 9.21 -1.23
CA ARG A 29 -14.19 9.27 -0.04
C ARG A 29 -12.92 8.45 -0.26
N PRO A 30 -11.99 8.91 -1.12
CA PRO A 30 -10.73 8.20 -1.36
C PRO A 30 -9.83 8.28 -0.13
N PHE A 31 -9.11 7.19 0.13
CA PHE A 31 -8.04 7.12 1.12
C PHE A 31 -6.89 6.29 0.55
N PHE A 32 -5.67 6.78 0.60
CA PHE A 32 -4.52 6.08 0.03
C PHE A 32 -3.65 5.47 1.13
N ARG A 33 -3.27 4.21 0.95
CA ARG A 33 -2.21 3.57 1.74
C ARG A 33 -0.91 3.60 0.96
N ILE A 34 0.17 3.99 1.61
CA ILE A 34 1.52 3.97 1.02
C ILE A 34 2.10 2.60 1.33
N VAL A 35 2.36 1.81 0.30
CA VAL A 35 2.72 0.40 0.46
C VAL A 35 3.94 0.03 -0.38
N ALA A 36 4.79 -0.84 0.16
CA ALA A 36 5.81 -1.56 -0.61
C ALA A 36 5.16 -2.82 -1.20
N ALA A 37 5.12 -2.93 -2.52
CA ALA A 37 4.52 -4.06 -3.20
C ALA A 37 5.28 -4.41 -4.48
N HIS A 38 5.15 -5.66 -4.91
CA HIS A 38 5.74 -6.08 -6.18
C HIS A 38 4.97 -5.46 -7.35
N SER A 39 5.68 -4.91 -8.35
CA SER A 39 5.10 -4.10 -9.45
C SER A 39 3.92 -4.77 -10.17
N ARG A 40 4.03 -6.07 -10.45
CA ARG A 40 3.00 -6.87 -11.14
C ARG A 40 1.80 -7.30 -10.29
N ARG A 41 1.75 -6.96 -9.00
CA ARG A 41 0.57 -7.26 -8.17
C ARG A 41 -0.54 -6.23 -8.42
N ALA A 42 -1.80 -6.67 -8.31
CA ALA A 42 -2.97 -5.80 -8.36
C ALA A 42 -2.83 -4.60 -7.41
N ARG A 43 -3.36 -3.43 -7.80
CA ARG A 43 -3.18 -2.15 -7.10
C ARG A 43 -3.44 -2.26 -5.60
N ASP A 44 -4.63 -2.74 -5.24
CA ASP A 44 -5.13 -2.79 -3.85
C ASP A 44 -5.00 -4.20 -3.24
N GLY A 45 -4.24 -5.08 -3.91
CA GLY A 45 -4.00 -6.43 -3.46
C GLY A 45 -3.02 -6.53 -2.29
N LYS A 46 -2.64 -7.76 -1.95
CA LYS A 46 -1.66 -8.04 -0.89
C LYS A 46 -0.30 -7.40 -1.19
N TYR A 47 0.16 -6.55 -0.29
CA TYR A 47 1.47 -5.89 -0.31
C TYR A 47 2.47 -6.58 0.65
N LEU A 48 3.74 -6.19 0.57
CA LEU A 48 4.81 -6.67 1.47
C LEU A 48 4.69 -5.98 2.83
N GLU A 49 4.58 -4.65 2.80
CA GLU A 49 4.52 -3.80 3.99
C GLU A 49 3.77 -2.50 3.69
N GLN A 50 3.10 -1.95 4.71
CA GLN A 50 2.55 -0.60 4.67
C GLN A 50 3.55 0.37 5.29
N LEU A 51 3.93 1.38 4.52
CA LEU A 51 4.90 2.41 4.90
C LEU A 51 4.22 3.70 5.37
N GLY A 52 2.92 3.85 5.13
CA GLY A 52 2.21 5.08 5.46
C GLY A 52 0.78 5.15 4.95
N CYS A 53 0.22 6.35 5.00
CA CYS A 53 -1.10 6.69 4.47
C CYS A 53 -1.17 8.15 4.01
N LEU A 54 -2.17 8.43 3.19
CA LEU A 54 -2.48 9.77 2.68
C LEU A 54 -4.01 9.92 2.61
N ASP A 55 -4.52 10.90 3.35
CA ASP A 55 -5.87 11.39 3.19
C ASP A 55 -5.87 12.61 2.26
N PRO A 56 -6.39 12.49 1.03
CA PRO A 56 -6.42 13.60 0.08
C PRO A 56 -7.46 14.66 0.45
N LEU A 57 -8.46 14.32 1.27
CA LEU A 57 -9.50 15.27 1.68
C LEU A 57 -9.04 16.06 2.90
N PRO A 58 -9.33 17.37 2.96
CA PRO A 58 -9.02 18.16 4.13
C PRO A 58 -9.83 17.69 5.34
N ASN A 59 -9.19 17.70 6.50
CA ASN A 59 -9.85 17.51 7.79
C ASN A 59 -10.67 18.77 8.16
N ALA A 60 -11.27 18.78 9.36
CA ALA A 60 -12.04 19.92 9.86
C ALA A 60 -11.21 21.23 9.98
N HIS A 61 -9.89 21.13 10.04
CA HIS A 61 -8.96 22.26 10.09
C HIS A 61 -8.46 22.69 8.70
N GLY A 62 -8.94 22.06 7.62
CA GLY A 62 -8.49 22.37 6.25
C GLY A 62 -7.19 21.67 5.83
N GLU A 63 -6.67 20.76 6.64
CA GLU A 63 -5.36 20.13 6.45
C GLU A 63 -5.48 18.76 5.78
N ARG A 64 -4.56 18.43 4.88
CA ARG A 64 -4.42 17.08 4.33
C ARG A 64 -3.44 16.29 5.17
N VAL A 65 -3.87 15.11 5.62
CA VAL A 65 -3.08 14.29 6.54
C VAL A 65 -2.29 13.25 5.76
N ALA A 66 -0.98 13.19 5.98
CA ALA A 66 -0.12 12.14 5.46
C ALA A 66 0.79 11.61 6.57
N GLY A 67 0.88 10.28 6.68
CA GLY A 67 1.78 9.60 7.59
C GLY A 67 2.79 8.77 6.81
N LEU A 68 4.07 8.89 7.15
CA LEU A 68 5.16 8.17 6.51
C LEU A 68 6.11 7.60 7.56
N ASN A 69 6.45 6.32 7.43
CA ASN A 69 7.46 5.67 8.25
C ASN A 69 8.84 5.84 7.59
N LEU A 70 9.58 6.84 8.04
CA LEU A 70 10.89 7.19 7.52
C LEU A 70 11.97 6.13 7.81
N GLU A 71 11.85 5.42 8.94
CA GLU A 71 12.81 4.38 9.33
C GLU A 71 12.77 3.15 8.43
N ARG A 72 11.64 2.93 7.74
CA ARG A 72 11.41 1.82 6.82
C ARG A 72 11.65 2.19 5.36
N LEU A 73 11.78 3.49 5.07
CA LEU A 73 12.05 4.01 3.73
C LEU A 73 13.54 4.07 3.39
N ARG A 74 14.41 4.11 4.41
CA ARG A 74 15.86 4.15 4.27
C ARG A 74 16.46 2.82 3.79
#